data_AF-A0A0L8G206-F1
#
_entry.id   AF-A0A0L8G206-F1
#
_cell.length_a   1.000
_cell.length_b   1.000
_cell.length_c   1.000
_cell.angle_alpha   90.00
_cell.angle_beta   90.00
_cell.angle_gamma   90.00
#
_symmetry.space_group_name_H-M   'P 1'
#
loop_
_entity.id
_entity.type
_entity.pdbx_description
1 polymer ?
#
loop_
_entity_poly.entity_id
_entity_poly.type
_entity_poly.pdbx_seq_one_letter_code
_entity_poly.pdbx_strand_id
1 'polypeptide(L)'
;VGHKYCYKSSKLFCVKDCGLIINPSYPYLGASPDGLVDIPNFPDRPGLLEIKCPSSDKWKRLSPHECAKDSSFFCSVKDNEVVLKRHHSYFYQVQGQMALTRRK
;
A
#
# COMPACT_ATOMS: atom_id res chain seq x y z
N VAL A 1 19.87 -15.42 9.65
CA VAL A 1 20.44 -14.12 9.18
C VAL A 1 19.79 -13.80 7.85
N GLY A 2 18.69 -13.04 7.86
CA GLY A 2 18.00 -12.63 6.63
C GLY A 2 18.39 -11.20 6.29
N HIS A 3 19.24 -11.03 5.29
CA HIS A 3 19.48 -9.70 4.72
C HIS A 3 18.16 -9.21 4.12
N LYS A 4 17.52 -8.21 4.74
CA LYS A 4 16.34 -7.56 4.13
C LYS A 4 16.84 -6.70 2.97
N TYR A 5 16.80 -7.27 1.78
CA TYR A 5 17.17 -6.58 0.54
C TYR A 5 16.18 -5.43 0.28
N CYS A 6 16.72 -4.25 -0.02
CA CYS A 6 15.95 -3.09 -0.45
C CYS A 6 15.89 -3.14 -1.99
N TYR A 7 14.71 -3.41 -2.58
CA TYR A 7 14.60 -3.51 -4.04
C TYR A 7 14.44 -2.14 -4.70
N LYS A 8 14.04 -1.11 -3.94
CA LYS A 8 14.04 0.29 -4.38
C LYS A 8 14.49 1.20 -3.24
N SER A 9 15.62 1.87 -3.43
CA SER A 9 16.23 2.76 -2.44
C SER A 9 16.52 4.13 -3.04
N SER A 10 16.29 5.18 -2.26
CA SER A 10 16.76 6.53 -2.53
C SER A 10 17.28 7.15 -1.22
N LYS A 11 17.81 8.37 -1.26
CA LYS A 11 18.13 9.12 -0.02
C LYS A 11 16.88 9.42 0.83
N LEU A 12 15.67 9.30 0.25
CA LEU A 12 14.42 9.69 0.89
C LEU A 12 13.67 8.50 1.51
N PHE A 13 13.76 7.32 0.92
CA PHE A 13 13.07 6.12 1.41
C PHE A 13 13.74 4.84 0.88
N CYS A 14 13.51 3.74 1.59
CA CYS A 14 13.84 2.38 1.16
C CYS A 14 12.61 1.50 1.24
N VAL A 15 12.32 0.76 0.17
CA VAL A 15 11.26 -0.25 0.14
C VAL A 15 11.89 -1.63 0.28
N LYS A 16 11.41 -2.38 1.27
CA LYS A 16 11.85 -3.73 1.59
C LYS A 16 10.74 -4.72 1.28
N ASP A 17 11.11 -5.85 0.69
CA ASP A 17 10.18 -6.95 0.51
C ASP A 17 9.74 -7.54 1.86
N CYS A 18 8.54 -8.08 1.88
CA CYS A 18 8.03 -8.89 2.97
C CYS A 18 7.21 -10.06 2.44
N GLY A 19 7.25 -11.18 3.17
CA GLY A 19 6.25 -12.22 3.04
C GLY A 19 5.05 -11.94 3.92
N LEU A 20 4.35 -13.01 4.31
CA LEU A 20 3.25 -12.95 5.25
C LEU A 20 3.72 -12.55 6.66
N ILE A 21 3.14 -11.49 7.20
CA ILE A 21 3.36 -11.01 8.57
C ILE A 21 2.16 -11.44 9.41
N ILE A 22 2.41 -12.26 10.43
CA ILE A 22 1.39 -12.76 11.36
C ILE A 22 1.39 -11.94 12.65
N ASN A 23 0.20 -11.63 13.16
CA ASN A 23 0.08 -11.00 14.48
C ASN A 23 0.29 -12.06 15.58
N PRO A 24 1.30 -11.92 16.46
CA PRO A 24 1.59 -12.92 17.48
C PRO A 24 0.48 -13.07 18.54
N SER A 25 -0.31 -12.01 18.79
CA SER A 25 -1.45 -12.05 19.71
C SER A 25 -2.71 -12.63 19.07
N TYR A 26 -2.81 -12.58 17.73
CA TYR A 26 -3.94 -13.08 16.95
C TYR A 26 -3.41 -13.86 15.75
N PRO A 27 -2.88 -15.09 15.95
CA PRO A 27 -2.10 -15.81 14.94
C PRO A 27 -2.91 -16.23 13.69
N TYR A 28 -4.24 -16.14 13.76
CA TYR A 28 -5.15 -16.32 12.63
C TYR A 28 -5.29 -15.06 11.76
N LEU A 29 -4.68 -13.93 12.14
CA LEU A 29 -4.63 -12.70 11.36
C LEU A 29 -3.23 -12.49 10.79
N GLY A 30 -3.17 -12.22 9.48
CA GLY A 30 -1.94 -11.94 8.77
C GLY A 30 -2.13 -10.98 7.61
N ALA A 31 -1.04 -10.36 7.19
CA ALA A 31 -1.00 -9.42 6.07
C ALA A 31 0.30 -9.59 5.27
N SER A 32 0.18 -9.45 3.95
CA SER A 32 1.32 -9.45 3.03
C SER A 32 1.23 -8.18 2.18
N PRO A 33 1.74 -7.02 2.67
CA PRO A 33 1.85 -5.84 1.84
C PRO A 33 2.90 -6.06 0.73
N ASP A 34 2.78 -5.32 -0.37
CA ASP A 34 3.76 -5.39 -1.46
C ASP A 34 5.14 -4.86 -1.06
N GLY A 35 5.19 -3.97 -0.06
CA GLY A 35 6.46 -3.52 0.50
C GLY A 35 6.34 -2.83 1.84
N LEU A 36 7.43 -2.88 2.60
CA LEU A 36 7.63 -2.11 3.82
C LEU A 36 8.49 -0.88 3.51
N VAL A 37 7.97 0.31 3.78
CA VAL A 37 8.65 1.58 3.49
C VAL A 37 9.32 2.09 4.75
N ASP A 38 10.63 2.22 4.72
CA ASP A 38 11.41 2.87 5.78
C ASP A 38 11.93 4.22 5.26
N ILE A 39 11.76 5.27 6.08
CA ILE A 39 12.12 6.64 5.73
C ILE A 39 13.31 7.04 6.61
N PRO A 40 14.55 7.12 6.09
CA PRO A 40 15.74 7.34 6.91
C PRO A 40 15.68 8.58 7.80
N ASN A 41 15.07 9.66 7.30
CA ASN A 41 14.93 10.91 8.04
C ASN A 41 13.77 10.90 9.06
N PHE A 42 12.92 9.88 9.03
CA PHE A 42 11.75 9.71 9.91
C PHE A 42 11.63 8.25 10.37
N PRO A 43 12.61 7.74 11.15
CA PRO A 43 12.68 6.32 11.50
C PRO A 43 11.50 5.86 12.39
N ASP A 44 10.81 6.78 13.04
CA ASP A 44 9.61 6.58 13.85
C ASP A 44 8.31 6.54 13.03
N ARG A 45 8.39 6.79 11.72
CA ARG A 45 7.24 6.81 10.79
C ARG A 45 7.41 5.81 9.64
N PRO A 46 7.53 4.51 9.93
CA PRO A 46 7.54 3.50 8.90
C PRO A 46 6.18 3.43 8.20
N GLY A 47 6.20 3.36 6.88
CA GLY A 47 5.02 3.21 6.04
C GLY A 47 4.96 1.85 5.36
N LEU A 48 3.95 1.66 4.53
CA LEU A 48 3.78 0.46 3.69
C LEU A 48 3.46 0.85 2.24
N LEU A 49 3.70 -0.08 1.34
CA LEU A 49 3.39 0.03 -0.08
C LEU A 49 2.43 -1.09 -0.46
N GLU A 50 1.35 -0.72 -1.15
CA GLU A 50 0.39 -1.63 -1.78
C GLU A 50 0.15 -1.11 -3.20
N ILE A 51 0.43 -1.92 -4.20
CA ILE A 51 0.33 -1.62 -5.62
C ILE A 51 -0.92 -2.30 -6.17
N LYS A 52 -1.78 -1.53 -6.82
CA LYS A 52 -2.94 -2.07 -7.54
C LYS A 52 -2.81 -1.80 -9.02
N CYS A 53 -2.89 -2.87 -9.81
CA CYS A 53 -2.88 -2.83 -11.27
C CYS A 53 -4.29 -3.17 -11.79
N PRO A 54 -5.10 -2.19 -12.22
CA PRO A 54 -6.42 -2.46 -12.76
C PRO A 54 -6.32 -3.32 -14.03
N SER A 55 -6.95 -4.49 -14.04
CA SER A 55 -6.92 -5.42 -15.18
C SER A 55 -8.05 -5.18 -16.19
N SER A 56 -9.07 -4.42 -15.82
CA SER A 56 -10.19 -4.09 -16.71
C SER A 56 -9.70 -3.30 -17.93
N ASP A 57 -10.11 -3.73 -19.12
CA ASP A 57 -9.81 -3.05 -20.39
C ASP A 57 -10.22 -1.58 -20.40
N LYS A 58 -11.22 -1.24 -19.59
CA LYS A 58 -11.70 0.14 -19.38
C LYS A 58 -10.62 1.06 -18.80
N TRP A 59 -9.75 0.55 -17.94
CA TRP A 59 -8.80 1.34 -17.15
C TRP A 59 -7.34 1.11 -17.52
N LYS A 60 -7.00 -0.04 -18.14
CA LYS A 60 -5.61 -0.47 -18.36
C LYS A 60 -4.74 0.51 -19.16
N ARG A 61 -5.33 1.43 -19.94
CA ARG A 61 -4.64 2.43 -20.77
C ARG A 61 -4.78 3.87 -20.28
N LEU A 62 -5.46 4.05 -19.15
CA LEU A 62 -5.75 5.36 -18.59
C LEU A 62 -4.79 5.68 -17.44
N SER A 63 -4.52 6.96 -17.24
CA SER A 63 -3.83 7.42 -16.04
C SER A 63 -4.72 7.19 -14.79
N PRO A 64 -4.13 7.10 -13.58
CA PRO A 64 -4.92 7.00 -12.35
C PRO A 64 -5.96 8.11 -12.19
N HIS A 65 -5.64 9.32 -12.65
CA HIS A 65 -6.54 10.47 -12.59
C HIS A 65 -7.73 10.33 -13.56
N GLU A 66 -7.51 9.82 -14.76
CA GLU A 66 -8.59 9.52 -15.71
C GLU A 66 -9.48 8.38 -15.22
N CYS A 67 -8.88 7.31 -14.67
CA CYS A 67 -9.63 6.23 -14.03
C CYS A 67 -10.50 6.74 -12.89
N ALA A 68 -9.98 7.64 -12.04
CA ALA A 68 -10.68 8.16 -10.88
C ALA A 68 -11.90 9.05 -11.20
N LYS A 69 -12.11 9.42 -12.48
CA LYS A 69 -13.34 10.08 -12.95
C LYS A 69 -14.52 9.11 -13.06
N ASP A 70 -14.24 7.82 -13.14
CA ASP A 70 -15.24 6.76 -13.18
C ASP A 70 -15.66 6.35 -11.76
N SER A 71 -16.96 6.43 -11.47
CA SER A 71 -17.51 6.08 -10.17
C SER A 71 -17.33 4.61 -9.79
N SER A 72 -17.11 3.72 -10.77
CA SER A 72 -16.82 2.30 -10.53
C SER A 72 -15.34 1.99 -10.25
N PHE A 73 -14.43 2.94 -10.47
CA PHE A 73 -13.01 2.78 -10.12
C PHE A 73 -12.80 2.85 -8.61
N PHE A 74 -11.75 2.22 -8.08
CA PHE A 74 -11.50 2.16 -6.63
C PHE A 74 -11.00 3.48 -6.02
N CYS A 75 -10.51 4.42 -6.83
CA CYS A 75 -10.18 5.78 -6.41
C CYS A 75 -11.21 6.81 -6.88
N SER A 76 -11.15 8.00 -6.29
CA SER A 76 -11.87 9.21 -6.72
C SER A 76 -10.92 10.41 -6.72
N VAL A 77 -11.27 11.48 -7.43
CA VAL A 77 -10.54 12.75 -7.35
C VAL A 77 -11.11 13.59 -6.22
N LYS A 78 -10.25 14.07 -5.31
CA LYS A 78 -10.61 15.03 -4.27
C LYS A 78 -9.49 16.07 -4.17
N ASP A 79 -9.83 17.35 -4.25
CA ASP A 79 -8.87 18.46 -4.19
C ASP A 79 -7.72 18.29 -5.21
N ASN A 80 -8.06 17.85 -6.43
CA ASN A 80 -7.15 17.51 -7.53
C ASN A 80 -6.23 16.29 -7.29
N GLU A 81 -6.35 15.62 -6.14
CA GLU A 81 -5.58 14.43 -5.79
C GLU A 81 -6.38 13.14 -6.02
N VAL A 82 -5.69 12.07 -6.41
CA VAL A 82 -6.29 10.74 -6.54
C VAL A 82 -6.28 10.07 -5.17
N VAL A 83 -7.46 9.87 -4.61
CA VAL A 83 -7.64 9.29 -3.27
C VAL A 83 -8.39 7.96 -3.32
N LEU A 84 -7.94 6.98 -2.54
CA LEU A 84 -8.64 5.71 -2.39
C LEU A 84 -9.98 5.91 -1.68
N LYS A 85 -11.06 5.34 -2.22
CA LYS A 85 -12.39 5.44 -1.61
C LYS A 85 -12.43 4.71 -0.27
N ARG A 86 -12.89 5.40 0.78
CA ARG A 86 -12.91 4.85 2.16
C ARG A 86 -13.88 3.68 2.37
N HIS A 87 -14.83 3.49 1.46
CA HIS A 87 -15.80 2.38 1.46
C HIS A 87 -15.42 1.26 0.50
N HIS A 88 -14.24 1.32 -0.15
CA HIS A 88 -13.77 0.29 -1.06
C HIS A 88 -13.00 -0.80 -0.29
N SER A 89 -13.08 -2.06 -0.74
CA SER A 89 -12.42 -3.21 -0.11
C SER A 89 -10.91 -3.02 0.11
N TYR A 90 -10.21 -2.43 -0.87
CA TYR A 90 -8.79 -2.10 -0.76
C TYR A 90 -8.46 -1.12 0.38
N PHE A 91 -9.39 -0.24 0.78
CA PHE A 91 -9.16 0.63 1.94
C PHE A 91 -9.08 -0.20 3.22
N TYR A 92 -10.01 -1.15 3.40
CA TYR A 92 -9.99 -2.06 4.54
C TYR A 92 -8.77 -2.97 4.53
N GLN A 93 -8.31 -3.42 3.35
CA GLN A 93 -7.06 -4.18 3.20
C GLN A 93 -5.87 -3.39 3.76
N VAL A 94 -5.70 -2.14 3.33
CA VAL A 94 -4.61 -1.27 3.78
C VAL A 94 -4.69 -1.00 5.28
N GLN A 95 -5.88 -0.73 5.82
CA GLN A 95 -6.05 -0.56 7.27
C GLN A 95 -5.67 -1.82 8.07
N GLY A 96 -6.02 -3.00 7.57
CA GLY A 96 -5.61 -4.27 8.16
C GLY A 96 -4.09 -4.47 8.12
N GLN A 97 -3.46 -4.19 6.99
CA GLN A 97 -2.00 -4.23 6.85
C GLN A 97 -1.31 -3.26 7.83
N MET A 98 -1.80 -2.03 7.97
CA MET A 98 -1.29 -1.05 8.95
C MET A 98 -1.36 -1.59 10.37
N ALA A 99 -2.52 -2.13 10.77
CA ALA A 99 -2.73 -2.68 12.10
C ALA A 99 -1.82 -3.88 12.40
N LEU A 100 -1.64 -4.80 11.46
CA LEU A 100 -0.87 -6.03 11.65
C LEU A 100 0.65 -5.79 11.58
N THR A 101 1.10 -4.80 10.81
CA THR A 101 2.52 -4.47 10.67
C THR A 101 3.00 -3.37 11.61
N ARG A 102 2.08 -2.73 12.35
CA ARG A 102 2.34 -1.56 13.23
C ARG A 102 2.94 -0.38 12.46
N ARG A 103 2.43 -0.11 11.26
CA ARG A 103 2.89 0.95 10.34
C ARG A 103 1.78 1.96 10.07
N LYS A 104 2.16 3.19 9.69
CA LYS A 104 1.24 4.32 9.47
C LYS A 104 1.12 4.69 8.01
#